data_AF-F3ZXE9-F1
#
_entry.id   AF-F3ZXE9-F1
#
_cell.length_a   1.000
_cell.length_b   1.000
_cell.length_c   1.000
_cell.angle_alpha   90.00
_cell.angle_beta   90.00
_cell.angle_gamma   90.00
#
_symmetry.space_group_name_H-M   'P 1'
#
loop_
_entity.id
_entity.type
_entity.pdbx_description
1 polymer ?
#
loop_
_entity_poly.entity_id
_entity_poly.type
_entity_poly.pdbx_seq_one_letter_code
_entity_poly.pdbx_strand_id
1 'polypeptide(L)'
;MAREKLFAVRIDSDIYELYSRLCNKHAATVSSMTRKLVEDWTNDELCSILDDICVLELTSAELKDALPEVYDNLLAMLSGFAADPDNMVTDENVAMFESGKYIIELLFGEDGVAYTAGKDTQEINNQPPWAHDTWNDFLAAASKKWLLKIIE
;
A
#
# COMPACT_ATOMS: atom_id res chain seq x y z
N MET A 1 -27.01 4.21 -14.05
CA MET A 1 -25.62 3.88 -13.68
C MET A 1 -25.67 3.17 -12.35
N ALA A 2 -25.46 1.86 -12.36
CA ALA A 2 -25.56 1.01 -11.19
C ALA A 2 -24.34 1.22 -10.29
N ARG A 3 -24.57 1.53 -9.01
CA ARG A 3 -23.56 1.45 -7.95
C ARG A 3 -23.43 -0.02 -7.58
N GLU A 4 -22.32 -0.64 -7.98
CA GLU A 4 -22.00 -2.01 -7.57
C GLU A 4 -21.42 -2.04 -6.15
N LYS A 5 -21.57 -3.23 -5.56
CA LYS A 5 -21.71 -3.50 -4.13
C LYS A 5 -20.36 -3.42 -3.41
N LEU A 6 -20.35 -2.82 -2.21
CA LEU A 6 -19.35 -3.10 -1.19
C LEU A 6 -19.41 -4.61 -0.87
N PHE A 7 -18.40 -5.35 -1.32
CA PHE A 7 -18.14 -6.69 -0.83
C PHE A 7 -17.41 -6.55 0.50
N ALA A 8 -18.11 -6.82 1.59
CA ALA A 8 -17.47 -7.08 2.87
C ALA A 8 -16.80 -8.46 2.75
N VAL A 9 -15.51 -8.49 2.44
CA VAL A 9 -14.69 -9.71 2.52
C VAL A 9 -14.50 -9.98 4.00
N ARG A 10 -15.28 -10.92 4.52
CA ARG A 10 -15.09 -11.44 5.87
C ARG A 10 -13.83 -12.29 5.82
N ILE A 11 -12.69 -11.74 6.23
CA ILE A 11 -11.51 -12.56 6.50
C ILE A 11 -11.92 -13.51 7.61
N ASP A 12 -12.08 -14.77 7.25
CA ASP A 12 -12.39 -15.79 8.23
C ASP A 12 -11.25 -15.80 9.25
N SER A 13 -11.63 -15.52 10.49
CA SER A 13 -10.89 -15.74 11.75
C SER A 13 -10.00 -16.99 11.73
N ASP A 14 -10.37 -17.97 10.90
CA ASP A 14 -9.70 -19.24 10.67
C ASP A 14 -8.27 -19.09 10.11
N ILE A 15 -7.95 -18.09 9.27
CA ILE A 15 -6.59 -17.91 8.73
C ILE A 15 -5.63 -17.42 9.83
N TYR A 16 -6.07 -16.44 10.63
CA TYR A 16 -5.29 -15.94 11.77
C TYR A 16 -5.15 -16.99 12.87
N GLU A 17 -6.23 -17.74 13.13
CA GLU A 17 -6.19 -18.85 14.08
C GLU A 17 -5.32 -20.01 13.57
N LEU A 18 -5.29 -20.28 12.27
CA LEU A 18 -4.37 -21.22 11.62
C LEU A 18 -2.92 -20.77 11.78
N TYR A 19 -2.60 -19.52 11.47
CA TYR A 19 -1.25 -18.96 11.60
C TYR A 19 -0.78 -19.00 13.06
N SER A 20 -1.62 -18.55 14.00
CA SER A 20 -1.34 -18.56 15.43
C SER A 20 -1.21 -19.99 15.98
N ARG A 21 -2.04 -20.95 15.53
CA ARG A 21 -1.95 -22.36 15.93
C ARG A 21 -0.73 -23.06 15.33
N LEU A 22 -0.34 -22.77 14.08
CA LEU A 22 0.86 -23.33 13.46
C LEU A 22 2.13 -22.84 14.17
N CYS A 23 2.20 -21.55 14.46
CA CYS A 23 3.34 -20.93 15.14
C CYS A 23 3.44 -21.39 16.61
N ASN A 24 2.32 -21.48 17.34
CA ASN A 24 2.32 -21.83 18.77
C ASN A 24 2.40 -23.34 19.05
N LYS A 25 1.87 -24.21 18.19
CA LYS A 25 1.82 -25.67 18.45
C LYS A 25 3.08 -26.43 17.99
N HIS A 26 3.89 -25.83 17.11
CA HIS A 26 5.05 -26.50 16.49
C HIS A 26 6.34 -25.65 16.44
N ALA A 27 6.54 -24.76 17.43
CA ALA A 27 7.77 -23.98 17.55
C ALA A 27 9.07 -24.81 17.53
N ALA A 28 8.99 -26.13 17.73
CA ALA A 28 10.13 -27.05 17.66
C ALA A 28 10.25 -27.91 16.37
N THR A 29 9.33 -27.87 15.39
CA THR A 29 9.40 -28.83 14.25
C THR A 29 8.68 -28.42 12.95
N VAL A 30 8.43 -27.13 12.69
CA VAL A 30 8.03 -26.71 11.34
C VAL A 30 9.29 -26.55 10.49
N SER A 31 9.44 -27.38 9.46
CA SER A 31 10.58 -27.29 8.53
C SER A 31 10.61 -25.92 7.85
N SER A 32 11.79 -25.42 7.50
CA SER A 32 11.95 -24.16 6.74
C SER A 32 11.07 -24.12 5.49
N MET A 33 10.96 -25.26 4.80
CA MET A 33 10.12 -25.42 3.61
C MET A 33 8.63 -25.19 3.91
N THR A 34 8.14 -25.71 5.03
CA THR A 34 6.73 -25.52 5.43
C THR A 34 6.44 -24.06 5.80
N ARG A 35 7.38 -23.35 6.43
CA ARG A 35 7.20 -21.91 6.71
C ARG A 35 7.14 -21.10 5.42
N LYS A 36 8.05 -21.37 4.49
CA LYS A 36 8.08 -20.70 3.20
C LYS A 36 6.78 -20.92 2.42
N LEU A 37 6.28 -22.16 2.36
CA LEU A 37 5.02 -22.45 1.68
C LEU A 37 3.82 -21.69 2.27
N VAL A 38 3.77 -21.53 3.59
CA VAL A 38 2.71 -20.75 4.26
C VAL A 38 2.85 -19.26 3.98
N GLU A 39 4.08 -18.74 3.96
CA GLU A 39 4.36 -17.35 3.61
C GLU A 39 4.00 -17.04 2.16
N ASP A 40 4.43 -17.88 1.21
CA ASP A 40 4.11 -17.76 -0.20
C ASP A 40 2.57 -17.76 -0.40
N TRP A 41 1.85 -18.71 0.20
CA TRP A 41 0.39 -18.75 0.11
C TRP A 41 -0.29 -17.53 0.74
N THR A 42 0.21 -17.04 1.89
CA THR A 42 -0.35 -15.85 2.54
C THR A 42 -0.15 -14.60 1.67
N ASN A 43 1.00 -14.49 1.01
CA ASN A 43 1.28 -13.37 0.10
C ASN A 43 0.37 -13.42 -1.12
N ASP A 44 0.17 -14.59 -1.73
CA ASP A 44 -0.71 -14.76 -2.89
C ASP A 44 -2.16 -14.35 -2.56
N GLU A 45 -2.69 -14.79 -1.41
CA GLU A 45 -4.03 -14.40 -0.96
C GLU A 45 -4.13 -12.89 -0.66
N LEU A 46 -3.09 -12.31 -0.03
CA LEU A 46 -3.04 -10.86 0.23
C LEU A 46 -3.03 -10.06 -1.08
N CYS A 47 -2.22 -10.46 -2.07
CA CYS A 47 -2.21 -9.84 -3.38
C CYS A 47 -3.60 -9.89 -4.04
N SER A 48 -4.28 -11.05 -3.98
CA SER A 48 -5.63 -11.19 -4.53
C SER A 48 -6.64 -10.27 -3.84
N ILE A 49 -6.59 -10.14 -2.50
CA ILE A 49 -7.48 -9.24 -1.76
C ILE A 49 -7.22 -7.78 -2.13
N LEU A 50 -5.95 -7.39 -2.25
CA LEU A 50 -5.57 -6.01 -2.60
C LEU A 50 -5.92 -5.67 -4.06
N ASP A 51 -5.75 -6.62 -4.98
CA ASP A 51 -6.21 -6.48 -6.37
C ASP A 51 -7.74 -6.31 -6.45
N ASP A 52 -8.49 -7.05 -5.63
CA ASP A 52 -9.95 -6.89 -5.50
C ASP A 52 -10.35 -5.51 -4.93
N ILE A 53 -9.52 -4.91 -4.05
CA ILE A 53 -9.71 -3.53 -3.57
C ILE A 53 -9.50 -2.54 -4.71
N CYS A 54 -8.59 -2.85 -5.65
CA CYS A 54 -8.20 -2.08 -6.83
C CYS A 54 -7.58 -0.72 -6.54
N VAL A 55 -8.21 0.13 -5.73
CA VAL A 55 -7.73 1.47 -5.38
C VAL A 55 -7.86 1.73 -3.89
N LEU A 56 -6.81 2.28 -3.29
CA LEU A 56 -6.81 2.77 -1.92
C LEU A 56 -6.27 4.21 -1.86
N GLU A 57 -7.05 5.11 -1.28
CA GLU A 57 -6.61 6.47 -0.98
C GLU A 57 -6.16 6.58 0.48
N LEU A 58 -5.05 7.30 0.69
CA LEU A 58 -4.52 7.59 2.01
C LEU A 58 -3.81 8.95 2.02
N THR A 59 -3.67 9.53 3.21
CA THR A 59 -2.95 10.80 3.38
C THR A 59 -1.43 10.57 3.43
N SER A 60 -0.62 11.58 3.09
CA SER A 60 0.84 11.47 3.25
C SER A 60 1.27 11.20 4.70
N ALA A 61 0.46 11.57 5.70
CA ALA A 61 0.68 11.14 7.09
C ALA A 61 0.49 9.63 7.26
N GLU A 62 -0.59 9.07 6.72
CA GLU A 62 -0.85 7.63 6.77
C GLU A 62 0.19 6.85 5.94
N LEU A 63 0.65 7.41 4.81
CA LEU A 63 1.71 6.80 4.00
C LEU A 63 2.99 6.66 4.81
N LYS A 64 3.36 7.70 5.57
CA LYS A 64 4.57 7.70 6.39
C LYS A 64 4.58 6.55 7.40
N ASP A 65 3.42 6.22 7.95
CA ASP A 65 3.28 5.11 8.89
C ASP A 65 3.16 3.74 8.21
N ALA A 66 2.55 3.71 7.01
CA ALA A 66 2.28 2.50 6.25
C ALA A 66 3.48 1.99 5.45
N LEU A 67 4.13 2.90 4.72
CA LEU A 67 5.14 2.69 3.69
C LEU A 67 6.18 3.84 3.77
N PRO A 68 7.03 3.86 4.81
CA PRO A 68 7.93 4.99 5.06
C PRO A 68 8.93 5.23 3.92
N GLU A 69 9.41 4.18 3.26
CA GLU A 69 10.34 4.32 2.14
C GLU A 69 9.67 4.93 0.90
N VAL A 70 8.39 4.58 0.65
CA VAL A 70 7.60 5.19 -0.42
C VAL A 70 7.31 6.66 -0.08
N TYR A 71 7.01 6.97 1.18
CA TYR A 71 6.87 8.36 1.64
C TYR A 71 8.11 9.20 1.33
N ASP A 72 9.30 8.70 1.70
CA ASP A 72 10.55 9.43 1.48
C ASP A 72 10.84 9.60 -0.02
N ASN A 73 10.56 8.58 -0.84
CA ASN A 73 10.72 8.66 -2.28
C ASN A 73 9.79 9.71 -2.92
N LEU A 74 8.49 9.67 -2.58
CA LEU A 74 7.52 10.64 -3.12
C LEU A 74 7.83 12.07 -2.66
N LEU A 75 8.29 12.26 -1.42
CA LEU A 75 8.73 13.57 -0.94
C LEU A 75 9.96 14.08 -1.71
N ALA A 76 10.92 13.20 -1.98
CA ALA A 76 12.10 13.54 -2.77
C ALA A 76 11.73 13.93 -4.21
N MET A 77 10.80 13.20 -4.84
CA MET A 77 10.27 13.54 -6.16
C MET A 77 9.57 14.90 -6.17
N LEU A 78 8.65 15.13 -5.22
CA LEU A 78 7.93 16.40 -5.10
C LEU A 78 8.87 17.58 -4.87
N SER A 79 9.90 17.40 -4.03
CA SER A 79 10.93 18.41 -3.78
C SER A 79 11.76 18.68 -5.04
N GLY A 80 12.06 17.64 -5.82
CA GLY A 80 12.72 17.77 -7.12
C GLY A 80 11.88 18.57 -8.13
N PHE A 81 10.56 18.35 -8.16
CA PHE A 81 9.64 19.14 -8.98
C PHE A 81 9.55 20.60 -8.54
N ALA A 82 9.51 20.86 -7.23
CA ALA A 82 9.51 22.24 -6.71
C ALA A 82 10.80 23.01 -7.03
N ALA A 83 11.93 22.31 -7.14
CA ALA A 83 13.22 22.90 -7.49
C ALA A 83 13.37 23.20 -8.99
N ASP A 84 12.50 22.66 -9.85
CA ASP A 84 12.52 22.88 -11.30
C ASP A 84 11.72 24.16 -11.65
N PRO A 85 12.35 25.21 -12.20
CA PRO A 85 11.67 26.47 -12.53
C PRO A 85 10.64 26.34 -13.65
N ASP A 86 10.67 25.26 -14.44
CA ASP A 86 9.70 24.99 -15.51
C ASP A 86 8.47 24.19 -15.01
N ASN A 87 8.47 23.77 -13.73
CA ASN A 87 7.37 23.05 -13.12
C ASN A 87 6.42 24.02 -12.36
N MET A 88 5.16 23.61 -12.20
CA MET A 88 4.14 24.38 -11.47
C MET A 88 4.07 24.02 -9.98
N VAL A 89 4.82 23.00 -9.54
CA VAL A 89 4.94 22.63 -8.13
C VAL A 89 5.71 23.71 -7.36
N THR A 90 5.25 24.02 -6.16
CA THR A 90 5.83 25.06 -5.30
C THR A 90 6.26 24.48 -3.94
N ASP A 91 7.05 25.25 -3.18
CA ASP A 91 7.40 24.91 -1.79
C ASP A 91 6.17 24.71 -0.89
N GLU A 92 5.03 25.34 -1.21
CA GLU A 92 3.78 25.12 -0.48
C GLU A 92 3.24 23.70 -0.67
N ASN A 93 3.46 23.10 -1.84
CA ASN A 93 3.09 21.70 -2.09
C ASN A 93 3.95 20.75 -1.25
N VAL A 94 5.26 21.01 -1.18
CA VAL A 94 6.19 20.25 -0.33
C VAL A 94 5.77 20.35 1.14
N ALA A 95 5.51 21.56 1.63
CA ALA A 95 5.04 21.77 3.00
C ALA A 95 3.70 21.07 3.28
N MET A 96 2.78 21.04 2.31
CA MET A 96 1.52 20.32 2.43
C MET A 96 1.75 18.81 2.56
N PHE A 97 2.67 18.24 1.77
CA PHE A 97 3.07 16.84 1.86
C PHE A 97 3.66 16.50 3.21
N GLU A 98 4.63 17.28 3.68
CA GLU A 98 5.26 17.10 4.99
C GLU A 98 4.28 17.27 6.15
N SER A 99 3.26 18.12 6.00
CA SER A 99 2.20 18.32 6.99
C SER A 99 1.21 17.16 7.07
N GLY A 100 1.32 16.18 6.17
CA GLY A 100 0.46 14.99 6.18
C GLY A 100 -0.86 15.14 5.43
N LYS A 101 -1.02 16.18 4.60
CA LYS A 101 -2.32 16.54 3.97
C LYS A 101 -2.43 16.19 2.50
N TYR A 102 -1.35 15.73 1.87
CA TYR A 102 -1.38 15.31 0.47
C TYR A 102 -2.16 14.00 0.35
N ILE A 103 -2.91 13.84 -0.73
CA ILE A 103 -3.62 12.61 -1.03
C ILE A 103 -2.71 11.73 -1.86
N ILE A 104 -2.63 10.46 -1.48
CA ILE A 104 -1.88 9.42 -2.17
C ILE A 104 -2.87 8.33 -2.57
N GLU A 105 -2.94 8.04 -3.86
CA GLU A 105 -3.69 6.94 -4.42
C GLU A 105 -2.73 5.78 -4.68
N LEU A 106 -3.07 4.61 -4.15
CA LEU A 106 -2.44 3.33 -4.46
C LEU A 106 -3.38 2.58 -5.40
N LEU A 107 -2.91 2.33 -6.62
CA LEU A 107 -3.60 1.50 -7.59
C LEU A 107 -2.94 0.11 -7.57
N PHE A 108 -3.70 -0.88 -7.11
CA PHE A 108 -3.33 -2.29 -7.16
C PHE A 108 -3.70 -2.86 -8.53
N GLY A 109 -2.77 -3.58 -9.14
CA GLY A 109 -3.00 -4.25 -10.41
C GLY A 109 -2.17 -5.51 -10.57
N GLU A 110 -2.23 -6.10 -11.77
CA GLU A 110 -1.66 -7.42 -12.05
C GLU A 110 -0.16 -7.51 -11.71
N ASP A 111 0.61 -6.48 -12.06
CA ASP A 111 2.08 -6.48 -11.91
C ASP A 111 2.57 -5.90 -10.57
N GLY A 112 1.70 -5.28 -9.76
CA GLY A 112 2.07 -4.65 -8.50
C GLY A 112 1.25 -3.42 -8.14
N VAL A 113 1.92 -2.40 -7.58
CA VAL A 113 1.27 -1.22 -7.02
C VAL A 113 1.81 0.04 -7.67
N ALA A 114 0.92 0.90 -8.15
CA ALA A 114 1.26 2.22 -8.67
C ALA A 114 0.85 3.31 -7.68
N TYR A 115 1.66 4.36 -7.55
CA TYR A 115 1.43 5.45 -6.61
C TYR A 115 1.22 6.76 -7.35
N THR A 116 0.13 7.45 -7.04
CA THR A 116 -0.18 8.79 -7.58
C THR A 116 -0.42 9.74 -6.42
N ALA A 117 0.23 10.91 -6.43
CA ALA A 117 0.18 11.86 -5.32
C ALA A 117 -0.31 13.23 -5.77
N GLY A 118 -1.35 13.78 -5.13
CA GLY A 118 -1.87 15.11 -5.46
C GLY A 118 -2.42 15.83 -4.25
N LYS A 119 -2.56 17.16 -4.34
CA LYS A 119 -3.19 17.96 -3.26
C LYS A 119 -4.69 17.69 -3.14
N ASP A 120 -5.29 17.21 -4.22
CA ASP A 120 -6.69 16.85 -4.34
C ASP A 120 -6.89 15.74 -5.39
N THR A 121 -8.07 15.14 -5.39
CA THR A 121 -8.46 14.08 -6.33
C THR A 121 -8.44 14.55 -7.79
N GLN A 122 -8.64 15.84 -8.06
CA GLN A 122 -8.59 16.34 -9.43
C GLN A 122 -7.16 16.30 -9.97
N GLU A 123 -6.17 16.69 -9.18
CA GLU A 123 -4.76 16.62 -9.56
C GLU A 123 -4.32 15.17 -9.79
N ILE A 124 -4.71 14.24 -8.90
CA ILE A 124 -4.46 12.79 -9.05
C ILE A 124 -4.99 12.27 -10.40
N ASN A 125 -6.24 12.58 -10.74
CA ASN A 125 -6.86 12.09 -11.98
C ASN A 125 -6.24 12.68 -13.27
N ASN A 126 -5.47 13.76 -13.17
CA ASN A 126 -4.92 14.47 -14.33
C ASN A 126 -3.43 14.20 -14.57
N GLN A 127 -2.84 13.26 -13.84
CA GLN A 127 -1.42 12.95 -13.95
C GLN A 127 -1.18 11.44 -13.99
N PRO A 128 -0.05 10.99 -14.58
CA PRO A 128 0.34 9.59 -14.50
C PRO A 128 0.80 9.23 -13.08
N PRO A 129 0.90 7.93 -12.76
CA PRO A 129 1.58 7.48 -11.55
C PRO A 129 3.01 7.99 -11.48
N TRP A 130 3.46 8.28 -10.25
CA TRP A 130 4.80 8.79 -9.97
C TRP A 130 5.80 7.66 -9.75
N ALA A 131 5.35 6.58 -9.11
CA ALA A 131 6.19 5.44 -8.76
C ALA A 131 5.42 4.12 -8.91
N HIS A 132 6.17 3.04 -9.00
CA HIS A 132 5.65 1.67 -9.09
C HIS A 132 6.50 0.74 -8.23
N ASP A 133 5.85 -0.16 -7.52
CA ASP A 133 6.48 -1.30 -6.87
C ASP A 133 5.94 -2.61 -7.44
N THR A 134 6.77 -3.64 -7.48
CA THR A 134 6.27 -5.00 -7.67
C THR A 134 5.52 -5.46 -6.42
N TRP A 135 4.66 -6.47 -6.53
CA TRP A 135 4.00 -7.06 -5.35
C TRP A 135 4.98 -7.46 -4.23
N ASN A 136 6.13 -8.02 -4.60
CA ASN A 136 7.14 -8.43 -3.63
C ASN A 136 7.76 -7.23 -2.90
N ASP A 137 8.09 -6.16 -3.63
CA ASP A 137 8.68 -4.96 -3.04
C ASP A 137 7.66 -4.26 -2.13
N PHE A 138 6.41 -4.14 -2.59
CA PHE A 138 5.31 -3.58 -1.82
C PHE A 138 5.07 -4.36 -0.51
N LEU A 139 4.91 -5.69 -0.58
CA LEU A 139 4.65 -6.51 0.62
C LEU A 139 5.83 -6.52 1.59
N ALA A 140 7.06 -6.39 1.09
CA ALA A 140 8.25 -6.28 1.92
C ALA A 140 8.33 -4.92 2.64
N ALA A 141 7.91 -3.83 1.98
CA ALA A 141 7.95 -2.47 2.52
C ALA A 141 6.74 -2.15 3.42
N ALA A 142 5.57 -2.72 3.12
CA ALA A 142 4.33 -2.41 3.80
C ALA A 142 4.32 -2.87 5.26
N SER A 143 3.86 -1.98 6.14
CA SER A 143 3.63 -2.33 7.54
C SER A 143 2.54 -3.38 7.67
N LYS A 144 2.87 -4.55 8.25
CA LYS A 144 1.92 -5.64 8.50
C LYS A 144 0.68 -5.19 9.29
N LYS A 145 0.87 -4.28 10.25
CA LYS A 145 -0.23 -3.71 11.04
C LYS A 145 -1.18 -2.89 10.16
N TRP A 146 -0.62 -2.13 9.23
CA TRP A 146 -1.41 -1.33 8.31
C TRP A 146 -2.14 -2.23 7.31
N LEU A 147 -1.47 -3.22 6.69
CA LEU A 147 -2.11 -4.19 5.81
C LEU A 147 -3.31 -4.86 6.47
N LEU A 148 -3.17 -5.34 7.72
CA LEU A 148 -4.27 -5.94 8.48
C LEU A 148 -5.46 -4.99 8.66
N LYS A 149 -5.22 -3.69 8.85
CA LYS A 149 -6.30 -2.70 9.03
C LYS A 149 -7.11 -2.47 7.76
N ILE A 150 -6.51 -2.62 6.58
CA ILE A 150 -7.19 -2.35 5.29
C ILE A 150 -8.08 -3.53 4.89
N ILE A 151 -7.68 -4.74 5.29
CA ILE A 151 -8.33 -5.98 4.87
C ILE A 151 -9.40 -6.46 5.88
N GLU A 152 -9.49 -5.86 7.07
CA GLU A 152 -10.55 -6.06 8.09
C GLU A 152 -11.86 -5.32 7.78
#